data_AF-A0A2I0DD35-F1
#
_entry.id   AF-A0A2I0DD35-F1
#
_cell.length_a   1.000
_cell.length_b   1.000
_cell.length_c   1.000
_cell.angle_alpha   90.00
_cell.angle_beta   90.00
_cell.angle_gamma   90.00
#
_symmetry.space_group_name_H-M   'P 1'
#
loop_
_entity.id
_entity.type
_entity.pdbx_description
1 polymer ?
#
loop_
_entity_poly.entity_id
_entity_poly.type
_entity_poly.pdbx_seq_one_letter_code
_entity_poly.pdbx_strand_id
1 'polypeptide(L)'
;MAESCFNCKSLVNENYCGSCGQKKYSRIDKKYILSELENTILQTNKGFLYSIKNIIINPGKTAREFIDGSRVNHYKPVLLAFLLSGISAFISFNIIGLIEIMEAYYSKMHLSSQLMSDYMSFTTSYNSLIMLSTVPFLAIITKIAFRKWGQNYYEHIV
;
A
#
# COMPACT_ATOMS: atom_id res chain seq x y z
N MET A 1 -14.20 12.29 26.11
CA MET A 1 -14.81 11.00 26.48
C MET A 1 -13.75 9.92 26.32
N ALA A 2 -13.64 9.02 27.30
CA ALA A 2 -12.77 7.86 27.23
C ALA A 2 -13.31 6.92 26.13
N GLU A 3 -12.46 6.56 25.17
CA GLU A 3 -12.82 5.63 24.09
C GLU A 3 -12.23 4.25 24.40
N SER A 4 -12.92 3.17 24.01
CA SER A 4 -12.37 1.82 24.11
C SER A 4 -11.34 1.58 22.99
N CYS A 5 -10.22 0.96 23.32
CA CYS A 5 -9.18 0.63 22.35
C CYS A 5 -9.66 -0.47 21.39
N PHE A 6 -9.54 -0.23 20.07
CA PHE A 6 -9.91 -1.22 19.04
C PHE A 6 -9.08 -2.52 19.09
N ASN A 7 -7.87 -2.48 19.65
CA ASN A 7 -7.00 -3.64 19.75
C ASN A 7 -7.21 -4.45 21.04
N CYS A 8 -7.17 -3.82 22.23
CA CYS A 8 -7.22 -4.52 23.52
C CYS A 8 -8.46 -4.22 24.37
N LYS A 9 -9.39 -3.39 23.88
CA LYS A 9 -10.64 -2.98 24.54
C LYS A 9 -10.47 -2.19 25.86
N SER A 10 -9.24 -1.87 26.27
CA SER A 10 -8.99 -1.02 27.44
C SER A 10 -9.46 0.42 27.21
N LEU A 11 -9.74 1.16 28.27
CA LEU A 11 -10.06 2.59 28.19
C LEU A 11 -8.83 3.40 27.75
N VAL A 12 -9.03 4.31 26.79
CA VAL A 12 -8.01 5.22 26.26
C VAL A 12 -8.39 6.65 26.65
N ASN A 13 -7.64 7.22 27.59
CA ASN A 13 -7.81 8.60 28.05
C ASN A 13 -6.81 9.58 27.41
N GLU A 14 -5.72 9.05 26.84
CA GLU A 14 -4.64 9.82 26.23
C GLU A 14 -4.58 9.64 24.70
N ASN A 15 -3.51 10.15 24.07
CA ASN A 15 -3.25 9.96 22.64
C ASN A 15 -2.87 8.52 22.28
N TYR A 16 -2.47 7.71 23.26
CA TYR A 16 -2.09 6.30 23.09
C TYR A 16 -2.71 5.45 24.19
N CYS A 17 -2.97 4.18 23.89
CA CYS A 17 -3.42 3.18 24.85
C CYS A 17 -2.25 2.76 25.74
N GLY A 18 -2.38 2.92 27.06
CA GLY A 18 -1.35 2.51 28.03
C GLY A 18 -1.10 0.99 28.10
N SER A 19 -2.07 0.17 27.68
CA SER A 19 -1.95 -1.31 27.75
C SER A 19 -1.30 -1.93 26.51
N CYS A 20 -1.58 -1.42 25.31
CA CYS A 20 -1.08 -2.02 24.06
C CYS A 20 -0.33 -1.05 23.13
N GLY A 21 -0.26 0.24 23.47
CA GLY A 21 0.44 1.25 22.65
C GLY A 21 -0.29 1.71 21.39
N GLN A 22 -1.52 1.24 21.14
CA GLN A 22 -2.34 1.69 20.03
C GLN A 22 -2.63 3.20 20.12
N LYS A 23 -2.33 3.95 19.05
CA LYS A 23 -2.72 5.37 18.94
C LYS A 23 -4.24 5.50 18.97
N LYS A 24 -4.73 6.56 19.60
CA LYS A 24 -6.16 6.92 19.63
C LYS A 24 -6.73 6.87 18.21
N TYR A 25 -7.92 6.28 18.08
CA TYR A 25 -8.56 6.11 16.79
C TYR A 25 -8.75 7.45 16.08
N SER A 26 -8.31 7.49 14.83
CA SER A 26 -8.65 8.52 13.88
C SER A 26 -9.06 7.86 12.58
N ARG A 27 -10.17 8.32 11.99
CA ARG A 27 -10.58 7.86 10.67
C ARG A 27 -9.48 8.19 9.66
N ILE A 28 -9.27 7.30 8.70
CA ILE A 28 -8.28 7.50 7.63
C ILE A 28 -8.81 8.61 6.73
N ASP A 29 -8.13 9.74 6.74
CA ASP A 29 -8.45 10.92 5.94
C ASP A 29 -7.18 11.46 5.27
N LYS A 30 -7.30 12.62 4.59
CA LYS A 30 -6.17 13.29 3.96
C LYS A 30 -5.03 13.55 4.95
N LYS A 31 -5.37 14.01 6.16
CA LYS A 31 -4.39 14.38 7.19
C LYS A 31 -3.63 13.15 7.67
N TYR A 32 -4.34 12.04 7.86
CA TYR A 32 -3.74 10.76 8.21
C TYR A 32 -2.70 10.33 7.17
N ILE A 33 -3.05 10.30 5.89
CA ILE A 33 -2.13 9.89 4.81
C ILE A 33 -0.90 10.82 4.74
N LEU A 34 -1.10 12.14 4.81
CA LEU A 34 0.01 13.10 4.83
C LEU A 34 0.92 12.89 6.04
N SER A 35 0.34 12.70 7.23
CA SER A 35 1.10 12.40 8.44
C SER A 35 1.84 11.06 8.34
N GLU A 36 1.28 10.08 7.63
CA GLU A 36 1.92 8.77 7.43
C GLU A 36 3.17 8.92 6.56
N LEU A 37 3.08 9.71 5.47
CA LEU A 37 4.18 10.06 4.57
C LEU A 37 5.31 10.80 5.30
N GLU A 38 5.00 11.83 6.09
CA GLU A 38 6.01 12.55 6.90
C GLU A 38 6.74 11.61 7.87
N ASN A 39 5.98 10.73 8.52
CA ASN A 39 6.50 9.78 9.49
C ASN A 39 7.12 8.51 8.85
N THR A 40 7.29 8.47 7.54
CA THR A 40 7.82 7.30 6.82
C THR A 40 9.34 7.20 6.92
N ILE A 41 10.05 8.33 7.02
CA ILE A 41 11.52 8.38 6.93
C ILE A 41 12.21 7.87 8.22
N LEU A 42 11.50 7.83 9.36
CA LEU A 42 12.12 7.69 10.69
C LEU A 42 11.56 6.55 11.57
N GLN A 43 10.81 5.59 11.03
CA GLN A 43 10.14 4.59 11.87
C GLN A 43 10.73 3.19 11.84
N THR A 44 10.89 2.63 13.05
CA THR A 44 11.29 1.25 13.32
C THR A 44 10.19 0.29 12.84
N ASN A 45 10.58 -0.75 12.10
CA ASN A 45 9.71 -1.68 11.37
C ASN A 45 8.90 -2.65 12.27
N LYS A 46 8.19 -2.16 13.29
CA LYS A 46 7.23 -3.00 14.02
C LYS A 46 6.07 -3.35 13.10
N GLY A 47 5.71 -4.64 13.04
CA GLY A 47 4.53 -5.10 12.30
C GLY A 47 4.71 -5.46 10.82
N PHE A 48 5.91 -5.32 10.24
CA PHE A 48 6.16 -5.66 8.83
C PHE A 48 5.86 -7.13 8.52
N LEU A 49 6.53 -8.06 9.21
CA LEU A 49 6.32 -9.50 9.04
C LEU A 49 4.89 -9.93 9.39
N TYR A 50 4.30 -9.30 10.42
CA TYR A 50 2.90 -9.53 10.79
C TYR A 50 1.95 -9.18 9.64
N SER A 51 2.17 -8.03 9.01
CA SER A 51 1.33 -7.56 7.91
C SER A 51 1.48 -8.40 6.67
N ILE A 52 2.71 -8.74 6.26
CA ILE A 52 2.94 -9.64 5.13
C ILE A 52 2.22 -10.96 5.35
N LYS A 53 2.41 -11.58 6.53
CA LYS A 53 1.77 -12.86 6.85
C LYS A 53 0.25 -12.76 6.75
N ASN A 54 -0.36 -11.73 7.36
CA ASN A 54 -1.81 -11.61 7.39
C ASN A 54 -2.40 -11.20 6.03
N ILE A 55 -1.69 -10.38 5.24
CA ILE A 55 -2.10 -10.04 3.88
C ILE A 55 -2.10 -11.29 2.98
N ILE A 56 -1.10 -12.17 3.11
CA ILE A 56 -1.05 -13.42 2.34
C ILE A 56 -2.17 -14.37 2.75
N ILE A 57 -2.45 -14.51 4.06
CA ILE A 57 -3.44 -15.48 4.55
C ILE A 57 -4.88 -14.94 4.39
N ASN A 58 -5.13 -13.69 4.75
CA ASN A 58 -6.46 -13.08 4.78
C ASN A 58 -6.40 -11.57 4.44
N PRO A 59 -6.22 -11.20 3.16
CA PRO A 59 -6.03 -9.80 2.76
C PRO A 59 -7.24 -8.91 3.10
N GLY A 60 -8.46 -9.37 2.80
CA GLY A 60 -9.67 -8.60 3.06
C GLY A 60 -9.93 -8.35 4.55
N LYS A 61 -9.67 -9.35 5.39
CA LYS A 61 -9.77 -9.21 6.85
C LYS A 61 -8.73 -8.23 7.38
N THR A 62 -7.49 -8.32 6.89
CA THR A 62 -6.38 -7.44 7.27
C THR A 62 -6.67 -5.99 6.92
N ALA A 63 -7.16 -5.72 5.71
CA ALA A 63 -7.57 -4.38 5.29
C ALA A 63 -8.71 -3.85 6.17
N ARG A 64 -9.71 -4.70 6.46
CA ARG A 64 -10.84 -4.32 7.31
C ARG A 64 -10.42 -3.98 8.75
N GLU A 65 -9.58 -4.81 9.37
CA GLU A 65 -9.04 -4.56 10.71
C GLU A 65 -8.26 -3.23 10.78
N PHE A 66 -7.49 -2.93 9.74
CA PHE A 66 -6.74 -1.68 9.65
C PHE A 66 -7.66 -0.45 9.55
N ILE A 67 -8.67 -0.51 8.66
CA ILE A 67 -9.64 0.58 8.44
C ILE A 67 -10.47 0.81 9.70
N ASP A 68 -10.95 -0.27 10.32
CA ASP A 68 -11.79 -0.22 11.51
C ASP A 68 -11.02 0.25 12.76
N GLY A 69 -9.68 0.28 12.72
CA GLY A 69 -8.85 1.03 13.69
C GLY A 69 -7.80 0.21 14.43
N SER A 70 -7.75 -1.11 14.24
CA SER A 70 -6.74 -1.99 14.85
C SER A 70 -5.44 -1.92 14.06
N ARG A 71 -4.59 -0.93 14.34
CA ARG A 71 -3.40 -0.59 13.51
C ARG A 71 -2.06 -0.91 14.16
N VAL A 72 -2.01 -1.15 15.47
CA VAL A 72 -0.74 -1.26 16.24
C VAL A 72 0.20 -2.36 15.75
N ASN A 73 -0.35 -3.48 15.27
CA ASN A 73 0.45 -4.60 14.75
C ASN A 73 0.67 -4.51 13.24
N HIS A 74 -0.06 -3.64 12.55
CA HIS A 74 0.01 -3.51 11.11
C HIS A 74 1.08 -2.52 10.72
N TYR A 75 1.76 -2.85 9.63
CA TYR A 75 2.68 -1.99 8.95
C TYR A 75 1.89 -0.93 8.19
N LYS A 76 2.51 0.24 8.06
CA LYS A 76 1.96 1.38 7.33
C LYS A 76 1.68 1.00 5.87
N PRO A 77 0.42 1.06 5.40
CA PRO A 77 0.05 0.63 4.05
C PRO A 77 0.80 1.39 2.95
N VAL A 78 1.00 2.70 3.11
CA VAL A 78 1.67 3.52 2.10
C VAL A 78 3.14 3.13 1.97
N LEU A 79 3.80 2.92 3.10
CA LEU A 79 5.19 2.45 3.14
C LEU A 79 5.31 1.00 2.64
N LEU A 80 4.33 0.15 2.94
CA LEU A 80 4.29 -1.22 2.41
C LEU A 80 4.21 -1.21 0.88
N ALA A 81 3.32 -0.41 0.30
CA ALA A 81 3.18 -0.29 -1.15
C ALA A 81 4.47 0.22 -1.79
N PHE A 82 5.13 1.21 -1.18
CA PHE A 82 6.44 1.69 -1.63
C PHE A 82 7.49 0.58 -1.63
N LEU A 83 7.65 -0.14 -0.52
CA LEU A 83 8.61 -1.25 -0.40
C LEU A 83 8.31 -2.37 -1.41
N LEU A 84 7.07 -2.80 -1.53
CA LEU A 84 6.66 -3.86 -2.45
C LEU A 84 6.87 -3.45 -3.90
N SER A 85 6.62 -2.18 -4.27
CA SER A 85 6.89 -1.69 -5.62
C SER A 85 8.39 -1.76 -5.96
N GLY A 86 9.26 -1.38 -5.04
CA GLY A 86 10.71 -1.44 -5.22
C GLY A 86 11.23 -2.88 -5.31
N ILE A 87 10.74 -3.77 -4.43
CA ILE A 87 11.07 -5.20 -4.46
C ILE A 87 10.60 -5.82 -5.78
N SER A 88 9.37 -5.52 -6.21
CA SER A 88 8.82 -6.01 -7.47
C SER A 88 9.68 -5.58 -8.65
N ALA A 89 10.01 -4.29 -8.76
CA ALA A 89 10.86 -3.78 -9.83
C ALA A 89 12.26 -4.44 -9.81
N PHE A 90 12.85 -4.60 -8.63
CA PHE A 90 14.15 -5.25 -8.50
C PHE A 90 14.11 -6.70 -9.01
N ILE A 91 13.12 -7.49 -8.58
CA ILE A 91 12.95 -8.88 -9.03
C ILE A 91 12.69 -8.94 -10.54
N SER A 92 11.76 -8.13 -11.04
CA SER A 92 11.37 -8.13 -12.45
C SER A 92 12.55 -7.81 -13.38
N PHE A 93 13.36 -6.81 -13.05
CA PHE A 93 14.42 -6.36 -13.97
C PHE A 93 15.78 -7.01 -13.71
N ASN A 94 16.16 -7.28 -12.47
CA ASN A 94 17.50 -7.81 -12.16
C ASN A 94 17.54 -9.33 -12.03
N ILE A 95 16.43 -9.98 -11.64
CA ILE A 95 16.40 -11.44 -11.44
C ILE A 95 15.78 -12.13 -12.65
N ILE A 96 14.62 -11.64 -13.10
CA ILE A 96 13.86 -12.27 -14.19
C ILE A 96 14.39 -11.83 -15.57
N GLY A 97 14.99 -10.64 -15.68
CA GLY A 97 15.45 -10.11 -16.97
C GLY A 97 14.29 -9.69 -17.88
N LEU A 98 13.24 -9.07 -17.31
CA LEU A 98 11.99 -8.76 -18.04
C LEU A 98 12.21 -7.95 -19.34
N ILE A 99 13.25 -7.11 -19.40
CA ILE A 99 13.60 -6.32 -20.59
C ILE A 99 13.90 -7.25 -21.77
N GLU A 100 14.79 -8.22 -21.58
CA GLU A 100 15.23 -9.17 -22.61
C GLU A 100 14.05 -10.02 -23.09
N ILE A 101 13.20 -10.46 -22.16
CA ILE A 101 12.00 -11.24 -22.47
C ILE A 101 11.04 -10.42 -23.33
N MET A 102 10.82 -9.15 -22.98
CA MET A 102 9.93 -8.27 -23.75
C MET A 102 10.51 -8.00 -25.15
N GLU A 103 11.79 -7.65 -25.27
CA GLU A 103 12.44 -7.44 -26.58
C GLU A 103 12.35 -8.66 -27.50
N ALA A 104 12.58 -9.86 -26.95
CA ALA A 104 12.42 -11.12 -27.68
C ALA A 104 10.96 -11.40 -28.10
N TYR A 105 9.97 -10.93 -27.33
CA TYR A 105 8.56 -11.07 -27.65
C TYR A 105 8.12 -10.09 -28.77
N TYR A 106 8.48 -8.81 -28.66
CA TYR A 106 8.07 -7.80 -29.66
C TYR A 106 8.75 -7.96 -31.01
N SER A 107 10.01 -8.41 -31.04
CA SER A 107 10.71 -8.75 -32.28
C SER A 107 10.02 -9.87 -33.05
N LYS A 108 9.52 -10.91 -32.35
CA LYS A 108 8.72 -11.98 -32.97
C LYS A 108 7.38 -11.51 -33.52
N MET A 109 6.80 -10.47 -32.94
CA MET A 109 5.50 -9.93 -33.34
C MET A 109 5.61 -8.87 -34.46
N HIS A 110 6.83 -8.59 -34.96
CA HIS A 110 7.13 -7.52 -35.92
C HIS A 110 6.66 -6.12 -35.48
N LEU A 111 6.53 -5.91 -34.16
CA LEU A 111 6.10 -4.64 -33.55
C LEU A 111 7.28 -3.75 -33.15
N SER A 112 8.43 -3.88 -33.84
CA SER A 112 9.67 -3.16 -33.54
C SER A 112 9.69 -1.74 -34.12
N SER A 113 8.68 -0.94 -33.77
CA SER A 113 8.68 0.50 -34.08
C SER A 113 9.48 1.28 -33.04
N GLN A 114 10.06 2.42 -33.44
CA GLN A 114 10.76 3.34 -32.53
C GLN A 114 9.87 3.77 -31.35
N LEU A 115 8.57 3.93 -31.60
CA LEU A 115 7.59 4.26 -30.56
C LEU A 115 7.50 3.17 -29.49
N MET A 116 7.59 1.90 -29.87
CA MET A 116 7.54 0.78 -28.94
C MET A 116 8.80 0.71 -28.07
N SER A 117 9.99 0.95 -28.63
CA SER A 117 11.24 1.00 -27.84
C SER A 117 11.25 2.16 -26.85
N ASP A 118 10.77 3.33 -27.27
CA ASP A 118 10.68 4.51 -26.40
C ASP A 118 9.66 4.25 -25.26
N TYR A 119 8.52 3.64 -25.56
CA TYR A 119 7.54 3.21 -24.56
C TYR A 119 8.11 2.18 -23.57
N MET A 120 8.86 1.20 -24.05
CA MET A 120 9.51 0.19 -23.22
C MET A 120 10.53 0.81 -22.25
N SER A 121 11.40 1.68 -22.76
CA SER A 121 12.42 2.34 -21.94
C SER A 121 11.78 3.25 -20.89
N PHE A 122 10.69 3.94 -21.22
CA PHE A 122 9.93 4.74 -20.25
C PHE A 122 9.30 3.87 -19.15
N THR A 123 8.58 2.83 -19.53
CA THR A 123 7.84 1.97 -18.57
C THR A 123 8.77 1.21 -17.64
N THR A 124 9.95 0.81 -18.11
CA THR A 124 10.98 0.15 -17.30
C THR A 124 11.65 1.13 -16.34
N SER A 125 12.06 2.32 -16.83
CA SER A 125 12.74 3.35 -16.02
C SER A 125 11.88 3.87 -14.86
N TYR A 126 10.56 3.96 -15.07
CA TYR A 126 9.62 4.51 -14.09
C TYR A 126 8.69 3.46 -13.48
N ASN A 127 9.01 2.17 -13.60
CA ASN A 127 8.13 1.07 -13.21
C ASN A 127 7.54 1.20 -11.79
N SER A 128 8.37 1.45 -10.77
CA SER A 128 7.92 1.58 -9.38
C SER A 128 6.98 2.78 -9.19
N LEU A 129 7.26 3.90 -9.87
CA LEU A 129 6.40 5.09 -9.83
C LEU A 129 5.07 4.85 -10.55
N ILE A 130 5.09 4.13 -11.67
CA ILE A 130 3.89 3.71 -12.39
C ILE A 130 3.05 2.82 -11.48
N MET A 131 3.64 1.80 -10.85
CA MET A 131 2.96 0.92 -9.89
C MET A 131 2.34 1.72 -8.74
N LEU A 132 3.08 2.63 -8.11
CA LEU A 132 2.55 3.47 -7.04
C LEU A 132 1.42 4.40 -7.50
N SER A 133 1.51 4.92 -8.73
CA SER A 133 0.48 5.76 -9.33
C SER A 133 -0.80 4.99 -9.65
N THR A 134 -0.75 3.66 -9.79
CA THR A 134 -1.96 2.85 -9.95
C THR A 134 -2.81 2.81 -8.68
N VAL A 135 -2.22 2.92 -7.49
CA VAL A 135 -2.93 2.88 -6.21
C VAL A 135 -4.04 3.94 -6.11
N PRO A 136 -3.77 5.25 -6.28
CA PRO A 136 -4.83 6.26 -6.22
C PRO A 136 -5.86 6.09 -7.34
N PHE A 137 -5.46 5.64 -8.53
CA PHE A 137 -6.39 5.40 -9.62
C PHE A 137 -7.36 4.23 -9.32
N LEU A 138 -6.82 3.13 -8.81
CA LEU A 138 -7.62 1.99 -8.35
C LEU A 138 -8.51 2.37 -7.17
N ALA A 139 -8.04 3.21 -6.24
CA ALA A 139 -8.84 3.71 -5.13
C ALA A 139 -10.07 4.51 -5.59
N ILE A 140 -9.96 5.27 -6.70
CA ILE A 140 -11.12 5.95 -7.31
C ILE A 140 -12.11 4.93 -7.85
N ILE A 141 -11.62 3.94 -8.62
CA ILE A 141 -12.46 2.91 -9.22
C ILE A 141 -13.18 2.09 -8.15
N THR A 142 -12.46 1.64 -7.12
CA THR A 142 -13.03 0.84 -6.03
C THR A 142 -14.00 1.65 -5.18
N LYS A 143 -13.75 2.94 -4.95
CA LYS A 143 -14.73 3.82 -4.30
C LYS A 143 -16.04 3.91 -5.07
N ILE A 144 -15.98 4.01 -6.40
CA ILE A 144 -17.18 4.06 -7.25
C ILE A 144 -17.90 2.70 -7.20
N ALA A 145 -17.15 1.60 -7.36
CA ALA A 145 -17.69 0.24 -7.36
C ALA A 145 -18.35 -0.13 -6.02
N PHE A 146 -17.71 0.23 -4.90
CA PHE A 146 -18.12 -0.12 -3.53
C PHE A 146 -18.75 1.05 -2.77
N ARG A 147 -19.38 2.00 -3.47
CA ARG A 147 -20.02 3.18 -2.87
C ARG A 147 -21.00 2.89 -1.73
N LYS A 148 -21.57 1.69 -1.68
CA LYS A 148 -22.50 1.23 -0.62
C LYS A 148 -21.82 0.86 0.70
N TRP A 149 -20.49 0.75 0.74
CA TRP A 149 -19.74 0.32 1.93
C TRP A 149 -19.47 1.44 2.94
N GLY A 150 -19.83 2.70 2.62
CA GLY A 150 -19.67 3.84 3.52
C GLY A 150 -18.22 4.31 3.72
N GLN A 151 -17.29 3.73 2.97
CA GLN A 151 -15.87 4.08 3.03
C GLN A 151 -15.55 5.33 2.20
N ASN A 152 -14.56 6.08 2.66
CA ASN A 152 -14.07 7.27 1.97
C ASN A 152 -12.90 6.93 1.03
N TYR A 153 -12.49 7.88 0.20
CA TYR A 153 -11.42 7.67 -0.78
C TYR A 153 -10.09 7.22 -0.17
N TYR A 154 -9.70 7.79 0.98
CA TYR A 154 -8.43 7.47 1.65
C TYR A 154 -8.47 6.09 2.30
N GLU A 155 -9.64 5.60 2.70
CA GLU A 155 -9.84 4.22 3.14
C GLU A 155 -9.67 3.23 1.98
N HIS A 156 -9.97 3.62 0.74
CA HIS A 156 -9.71 2.81 -0.47
C HIS A 156 -8.25 2.86 -0.96
N ILE A 157 -7.43 3.79 -0.45
CA ILE A 157 -5.97 3.82 -0.73
C ILE A 157 -5.24 2.73 0.05
N VAL A 158 -5.80 2.32 1.19
CA VAL A 158 -5.26 1.31 2.10
C VAL A 158 -5.74 -0.08 1.71
#